data_AF-X1H7N7-F1
#
_entry.id   AF-X1H7N7-F1
#
_cell.length_a   1.000
_cell.length_b   1.000
_cell.length_c   1.000
_cell.angle_alpha   90.00
_cell.angle_beta   90.00
_cell.angle_gamma   90.00
#
_symmetry.space_group_name_H-M   'P 1'
#
loop_
_entity.id
_entity.type
_entity.pdbx_description
1 polymer ?
#
loop_
_entity_poly.entity_id
_entity_poly.type
_entity_poly.pdbx_seq_one_letter_code
_entity_poly.pdbx_strand_id
1 'polypeptide(L)'
;MPGLTNEATGTATSCAVEEIFDLVNATLTLRETGEVLLADGTEQNTYVSNTPLGVHKPIVEFISLDEMIGGDTTVIRVYYRLAQGGGWLLTDYQSYTGINGGLANSVTVIAVDLLPNRFGIRVTLTQTAGGMRQYLWKYFGDQ
;
A
#
# COMPACT_ATOMS: atom_id res chain seq x y z
N MET A 1 -14.46 58.40 -30.19
CA MET A 1 -14.77 57.49 -29.06
C MET A 1 -14.03 56.19 -29.31
N PRO A 2 -13.05 55.79 -28.49
CA PRO A 2 -12.39 54.50 -28.65
C PRO A 2 -13.31 53.41 -28.10
N GLY A 3 -13.63 52.41 -28.93
CA GLY A 3 -14.38 51.23 -28.51
C GLY A 3 -13.52 50.35 -27.62
N LEU A 4 -14.07 49.93 -26.48
CA LEU A 4 -13.43 48.93 -25.61
C LEU A 4 -13.54 47.56 -26.29
N THR A 5 -12.44 47.05 -26.81
CA THR A 5 -12.31 45.65 -27.22
C THR A 5 -12.02 44.81 -25.99
N ASN A 6 -12.98 43.95 -25.62
CA ASN A 6 -12.83 42.96 -24.56
C ASN A 6 -12.03 41.77 -25.09
N GLU A 7 -10.72 41.91 -25.19
CA GLU A 7 -9.80 40.82 -25.52
C GLU A 7 -8.81 40.67 -24.37
N ALA A 8 -8.89 39.55 -23.62
CA ALA A 8 -7.77 38.88 -22.92
C ALA A 8 -8.16 38.01 -21.70
N THR A 9 -9.44 37.72 -21.43
CA THR A 9 -9.82 36.93 -20.21
C THR A 9 -10.16 35.45 -20.45
N GLY A 10 -10.22 34.99 -21.70
CA GLY A 10 -10.56 33.59 -22.02
C GLY A 10 -9.41 32.59 -21.91
N THR A 11 -8.21 32.97 -22.39
CA THR A 11 -7.10 32.03 -22.61
C THR A 11 -6.27 31.71 -21.36
N ALA A 12 -6.16 32.67 -20.44
CA ALA A 12 -5.44 32.45 -19.17
C ALA A 12 -6.22 31.51 -18.24
N THR A 13 -7.55 31.60 -18.26
CA THR A 13 -8.43 30.76 -17.44
C THR A 13 -8.48 29.32 -17.95
N SER A 14 -8.44 29.09 -19.27
CA SER A 14 -8.39 27.74 -19.84
C SER A 14 -7.07 27.03 -19.54
N CYS A 15 -5.94 27.73 -19.61
CA CYS A 15 -4.61 27.20 -19.29
C CYS A 15 -4.53 26.74 -17.83
N ALA A 16 -5.02 27.55 -16.89
CA ALA A 16 -5.05 27.19 -15.47
C ALA A 16 -5.98 25.99 -15.17
N VAL A 17 -7.10 25.87 -15.89
CA VAL A 17 -8.01 24.73 -15.74
C VAL A 17 -7.38 23.46 -16.30
N GLU A 18 -6.70 23.51 -17.44
CA GLU A 18 -5.96 22.37 -18.00
C GLU A 18 -4.81 21.93 -17.10
N GLU A 19 -4.03 22.86 -16.55
CA GLU A 19 -2.99 22.57 -15.56
C GLU A 19 -3.56 21.93 -14.29
N ILE A 20 -4.72 22.40 -13.81
CA ILE A 20 -5.43 21.77 -12.68
C ILE A 20 -5.92 20.38 -13.07
N PHE A 21 -6.47 20.18 -14.28
CA PHE A 21 -6.92 18.87 -14.74
C PHE A 21 -5.76 17.89 -14.90
N ASP A 22 -4.62 18.34 -15.41
CA ASP A 22 -3.41 17.53 -15.54
C ASP A 22 -2.81 17.24 -14.16
N LEU A 23 -2.81 18.20 -13.24
CA LEU A 23 -2.39 17.98 -11.85
C LEU A 23 -3.34 17.03 -11.12
N VAL A 24 -4.65 17.14 -11.32
CA VAL A 24 -5.67 16.26 -10.73
C VAL A 24 -5.59 14.86 -11.33
N ASN A 25 -5.39 14.73 -12.65
CA ASN A 25 -5.17 13.45 -13.32
C ASN A 25 -3.84 12.81 -12.91
N ALA A 26 -2.78 13.61 -12.73
CA ALA A 26 -1.51 13.14 -12.16
C ALA A 26 -1.61 12.83 -10.64
N THR A 27 -2.56 13.43 -9.92
CA THR A 27 -2.85 13.09 -8.51
C THR A 27 -3.71 11.84 -8.40
N LEU A 28 -4.55 11.54 -9.40
CA LEU A 28 -5.33 10.30 -9.55
C LEU A 28 -4.47 9.08 -9.95
N THR A 29 -3.14 9.19 -9.88
CA THR A 29 -2.25 8.07 -10.17
C THR A 29 -2.33 7.04 -9.04
N LEU A 30 -2.86 5.87 -9.37
CA LEU A 30 -2.80 4.67 -8.52
C LEU A 30 -1.34 4.42 -8.14
N ARG A 31 -1.01 4.49 -6.85
CA ARG A 31 0.36 4.26 -6.40
C ARG A 31 0.59 2.76 -6.30
N GLU A 32 1.45 2.26 -7.17
CA GLU A 32 2.06 0.94 -7.01
C GLU A 32 3.38 1.11 -6.27
N THR A 33 3.56 0.40 -5.16
CA THR A 33 4.86 0.28 -4.49
C THR A 33 5.04 -1.18 -4.14
N GLY A 34 6.18 -1.75 -4.49
CA GLY A 34 6.46 -3.15 -4.27
C GLY A 34 7.94 -3.43 -4.44
N GLU A 35 8.47 -4.29 -3.59
CA GLU A 35 9.88 -4.66 -3.52
C GLU A 35 10.02 -6.11 -3.04
N VAL A 36 11.27 -6.54 -2.88
CA VAL A 36 11.61 -7.82 -2.25
C VAL A 36 11.98 -7.57 -0.79
N LEU A 37 11.28 -8.23 0.13
CA LEU A 37 11.62 -8.25 1.56
C LEU A 37 12.40 -9.52 1.88
N LEU A 38 13.61 -9.40 2.46
CA LEU A 38 14.33 -10.54 3.03
C LEU A 38 13.95 -10.71 4.50
N ALA A 39 13.13 -11.73 4.79
CA ALA A 39 12.70 -12.07 6.13
C ALA A 39 13.84 -12.66 6.95
N ASP A 40 14.29 -11.93 7.96
CA ASP A 40 15.41 -12.27 8.83
C ASP A 40 14.99 -12.89 10.17
N GLY A 41 13.69 -13.09 10.36
CA GLY A 41 13.09 -13.58 11.60
C GLY A 41 12.60 -12.47 12.54
N THR A 42 12.88 -11.21 12.24
CA THR A 42 12.28 -10.06 12.91
C THR A 42 10.98 -9.63 12.23
N GLU A 43 10.16 -8.85 12.94
CA GLU A 43 8.99 -8.22 12.34
C GLU A 43 9.42 -7.03 11.48
N GLN A 44 9.24 -7.16 10.17
CA GLN A 44 9.66 -6.18 9.19
C GLN A 44 8.43 -5.62 8.45
N ASN A 45 8.50 -4.35 8.03
CA ASN A 45 7.41 -3.75 7.28
C ASN A 45 7.49 -4.17 5.82
N THR A 46 6.39 -4.69 5.28
CA THR A 46 6.19 -4.75 3.83
C THR A 46 5.62 -3.42 3.37
N TYR A 47 4.58 -2.92 4.04
CA TYR A 47 3.96 -1.64 3.71
C TYR A 47 3.74 -0.75 4.93
N VAL A 48 4.01 0.56 4.78
CA VAL A 48 3.71 1.59 5.79
C VAL A 48 3.19 2.85 5.13
N SER A 49 2.01 3.29 5.54
CA SER A 49 1.51 4.65 5.34
C SER A 49 1.48 5.38 6.67
N ASN A 50 2.41 6.34 6.83
CA ASN A 50 2.53 7.16 8.03
C ASN A 50 1.83 8.50 7.81
N THR A 51 0.77 8.76 8.59
CA THR A 51 0.11 10.06 8.67
C THR A 51 -0.22 10.68 7.31
N PRO A 52 -1.08 10.03 6.51
CA PRO A 52 -1.48 10.56 5.20
C PRO A 52 -2.15 11.93 5.36
N LEU A 53 -1.94 12.82 4.37
CA LEU A 53 -2.49 14.19 4.35
C LEU A 53 -4.04 14.23 4.19
N GLY A 54 -4.67 13.05 4.06
CA GLY A 54 -6.10 12.84 3.91
C GLY A 54 -6.51 11.42 4.36
N VAL A 55 -7.76 11.03 4.05
CA VAL A 55 -8.19 9.63 4.25
C VAL A 55 -7.53 8.78 3.17
N HIS A 56 -6.50 8.03 3.55
CA HIS A 56 -5.88 7.09 2.64
C HIS A 56 -6.77 5.86 2.47
N LYS A 57 -6.98 5.45 1.23
CA LYS A 57 -7.83 4.32 0.87
C LYS A 57 -6.99 3.25 0.21
N PRO A 58 -6.21 2.48 0.99
CA PRO A 58 -5.62 1.29 0.41
C PRO A 58 -6.71 0.30 0.04
N ILE A 59 -6.46 -0.45 -1.02
CA ILE A 59 -7.37 -1.50 -1.47
C ILE A 59 -6.83 -2.84 -1.00
N VAL A 60 -5.59 -3.17 -1.40
CA VAL A 60 -5.03 -4.49 -1.17
C VAL A 60 -3.50 -4.47 -1.19
N GLU A 61 -2.89 -5.37 -0.44
CA GLU A 61 -1.49 -5.74 -0.59
C GLU A 61 -1.38 -7.22 -1.01
N PHE A 62 -0.61 -7.48 -2.06
CA PHE A 62 -0.27 -8.82 -2.51
C PHE A 62 1.10 -9.22 -1.99
N ILE A 63 1.22 -10.45 -1.48
CA ILE A 63 2.49 -11.01 -0.99
C ILE A 63 2.66 -12.40 -1.60
N SER A 64 3.81 -12.65 -2.23
CA SER A 64 4.19 -13.97 -2.74
C SER A 64 4.87 -14.79 -1.64
N LEU A 65 4.34 -15.99 -1.39
CA LEU A 65 4.85 -17.01 -0.49
C LEU A 65 5.58 -18.14 -1.22
N ASP A 66 5.85 -18.01 -2.53
CA ASP A 66 6.44 -19.06 -3.40
C ASP A 66 7.81 -19.56 -2.91
N GLU A 67 8.55 -18.72 -2.18
CA GLU A 67 9.85 -19.08 -1.61
C GLU A 67 9.76 -19.92 -0.32
N MET A 68 8.56 -20.06 0.28
CA MET A 68 8.36 -20.88 1.48
C MET A 68 8.46 -22.37 1.16
N ILE A 69 9.21 -23.11 1.98
CA ILE A 69 9.34 -24.57 1.88
C ILE A 69 8.79 -25.28 3.13
N GLY A 70 8.83 -26.62 3.12
CA GLY A 70 8.42 -27.43 4.27
C GLY A 70 9.20 -27.06 5.55
N GLY A 71 8.46 -26.77 6.62
CA GLY A 71 9.03 -26.35 7.92
C GLY A 71 9.08 -24.83 8.12
N ASP A 72 8.84 -24.03 7.09
CA ASP A 72 8.76 -22.57 7.23
C ASP A 72 7.43 -22.15 7.85
N THR A 73 7.44 -21.06 8.61
CA THR A 73 6.22 -20.39 9.09
C THR A 73 6.41 -18.89 9.04
N THR A 74 5.42 -18.20 8.48
CA THR A 74 5.40 -16.76 8.30
C THR A 74 4.09 -16.20 8.81
N VAL A 75 4.19 -15.13 9.61
CA VAL A 75 3.05 -14.41 10.17
C VAL A 75 2.98 -13.04 9.55
N ILE A 76 1.82 -12.70 9.02
CA ILE A 76 1.51 -11.37 8.50
C ILE A 76 0.57 -10.69 9.48
N ARG A 77 0.83 -9.41 9.75
CA ARG A 77 0.06 -8.60 10.70
C ARG A 77 -0.32 -7.28 10.06
N VAL A 78 -1.53 -6.84 10.34
CA VAL A 78 -2.08 -5.56 9.90
C VAL A 78 -2.32 -4.67 11.12
N TYR A 79 -1.75 -3.48 11.08
CA TYR A 79 -1.84 -2.48 12.14
C TYR A 79 -2.48 -1.21 11.62
N TYR A 80 -3.31 -0.59 12.47
CA TYR A 80 -3.89 0.72 12.23
C TYR A 80 -3.60 1.68 13.37
N ARG A 81 -3.58 2.97 13.07
CA ARG A 81 -3.66 4.05 14.07
C ARG A 81 -5.08 4.57 14.15
N LEU A 82 -5.53 4.93 15.35
CA LEU A 82 -6.83 5.56 15.59
C LEU A 82 -6.73 7.07 15.84
N ALA A 83 -5.51 7.60 15.99
CA ALA A 83 -5.25 9.02 16.19
C ALA A 83 -3.90 9.41 15.57
N GLN A 84 -3.77 10.69 15.22
CA GLN A 84 -2.51 11.25 14.73
C GLN A 84 -1.43 11.13 15.82
N GLY A 85 -0.28 10.55 15.47
CA GLY A 85 0.80 10.29 16.42
C GLY A 85 0.51 9.17 17.43
N GLY A 86 -0.63 8.47 17.32
CA GLY A 86 -0.96 7.33 18.17
C GLY A 86 -0.09 6.09 17.92
N GLY A 87 -0.15 5.14 18.85
CA GLY A 87 0.49 3.84 18.71
C GLY A 87 -0.11 2.99 17.58
N TRP A 88 0.66 2.03 17.07
CA TRP A 88 0.18 1.02 16.14
C TRP A 88 -0.65 -0.03 16.89
N LEU A 89 -1.89 -0.24 16.47
CA LEU A 89 -2.79 -1.25 17.06
C LEU A 89 -2.95 -2.41 16.10
N LEU A 90 -2.62 -3.63 16.56
CA LEU A 90 -2.82 -4.85 15.80
C LEU A 90 -4.32 -5.05 15.59
N THR A 91 -4.74 -5.19 14.34
CA THR A 91 -6.15 -5.33 13.96
C THR A 91 -6.44 -6.67 13.33
N ASP A 92 -5.49 -7.20 12.55
CA ASP A 92 -5.60 -8.52 11.95
C ASP A 92 -4.25 -9.23 11.92
N TYR A 93 -4.28 -10.56 11.92
CA TYR A 93 -3.11 -11.39 11.71
C TYR A 93 -3.47 -12.73 11.07
N GLN A 94 -2.56 -13.24 10.25
CA GLN A 94 -2.69 -14.56 9.67
C GLN A 94 -1.32 -15.27 9.67
N SER A 95 -1.33 -16.56 9.97
CA SER A 95 -0.15 -17.42 9.91
C SER A 95 -0.23 -18.35 8.70
N TYR A 96 0.88 -18.47 8.00
CA TYR A 96 1.07 -19.35 6.85
C TYR A 96 2.21 -20.31 7.15
N THR A 97 2.02 -21.59 6.89
CA THR A 97 2.97 -22.65 7.31
C THR A 97 3.16 -23.69 6.22
N GLY A 98 4.41 -24.07 5.98
CA GLY A 98 4.78 -25.08 4.99
C GLY A 98 5.03 -24.51 3.59
N ILE A 99 5.12 -25.40 2.61
CA ILE A 99 5.40 -25.06 1.21
C ILE A 99 4.34 -24.08 0.71
N ASN A 100 4.77 -22.97 0.11
CA ASN A 100 3.89 -21.90 -0.38
C ASN A 100 2.92 -21.36 0.69
N GLY A 101 3.33 -21.38 1.96
CA GLY A 101 2.49 -20.97 3.07
C GLY A 101 1.34 -21.94 3.39
N GLY A 102 1.36 -23.15 2.83
CA GLY A 102 0.30 -24.16 3.01
C GLY A 102 -0.95 -23.88 2.17
N LEU A 103 -0.82 -23.02 1.16
CA LEU A 103 -1.92 -22.69 0.24
C LEU A 103 -2.24 -23.89 -0.67
N ALA A 104 -3.53 -24.09 -0.93
CA ALA A 104 -4.01 -25.17 -1.80
C ALA A 104 -3.90 -24.80 -3.29
N ASN A 105 -4.04 -25.81 -4.15
CA ASN A 105 -4.19 -25.64 -5.62
C ASN A 105 -3.04 -24.86 -6.29
N SER A 106 -1.81 -25.03 -5.79
CA SER A 106 -0.62 -24.34 -6.30
C SER A 106 -0.69 -22.81 -6.25
N VAL A 107 -1.56 -22.26 -5.39
CA VAL A 107 -1.58 -20.83 -5.11
C VAL A 107 -0.33 -20.48 -4.31
N THR A 108 0.32 -19.37 -4.68
CA THR A 108 1.54 -18.91 -4.03
C THR A 108 1.42 -17.46 -3.57
N VAL A 109 0.37 -16.74 -3.98
CA VAL A 109 0.16 -15.33 -3.64
C VAL A 109 -1.08 -15.20 -2.77
N ILE A 110 -0.99 -14.36 -1.76
CA ILE A 110 -2.09 -13.97 -0.90
C ILE A 110 -2.45 -12.50 -1.15
N ALA A 111 -3.69 -12.16 -0.84
CA ALA A 111 -4.20 -10.80 -0.81
C ALA A 111 -4.52 -10.43 0.63
N VAL A 112 -4.03 -9.29 1.08
CA VAL A 112 -4.34 -8.68 2.38
C VAL A 112 -5.23 -7.48 2.11
N ASP A 113 -6.52 -7.61 2.43
CA ASP A 113 -7.47 -6.52 2.27
C ASP A 113 -7.20 -5.42 3.30
N LEU A 114 -7.19 -4.17 2.85
CA LEU A 114 -6.90 -3.02 3.69
C LEU A 114 -8.11 -2.10 3.78
N LEU A 115 -8.34 -1.55 4.96
CA LEU A 115 -9.44 -0.63 5.24
C LEU A 115 -8.95 0.81 5.10
N PRO A 116 -9.81 1.74 4.64
CA PRO A 116 -9.51 3.16 4.65
C PRO A 116 -9.10 3.65 6.04
N ASN A 117 -8.01 4.40 6.12
CA ASN A 117 -7.58 5.04 7.36
C ASN A 117 -6.91 6.39 7.10
N ARG A 118 -7.24 7.36 7.96
CA ARG A 118 -6.63 8.70 7.99
C ARG A 118 -5.33 8.76 8.78
N PHE A 119 -5.12 7.89 9.77
CA PHE A 119 -4.04 8.08 10.74
C PHE A 119 -2.80 7.23 10.48
N GLY A 120 -2.95 6.12 9.76
CA GLY A 120 -1.85 5.31 9.28
C GLY A 120 -2.16 3.83 9.27
N ILE A 121 -1.50 3.14 8.35
CA ILE A 121 -1.69 1.71 8.08
C ILE A 121 -0.31 1.10 7.97
N ARG A 122 -0.14 -0.08 8.54
CA ARG A 122 1.12 -0.80 8.50
C ARG A 122 0.87 -2.28 8.38
N VAL A 123 1.47 -2.89 7.38
CA VAL A 123 1.50 -4.34 7.20
C VAL A 123 2.93 -4.80 7.43
N THR A 124 3.04 -5.88 8.20
CA THR A 124 4.34 -6.45 8.54
C THR A 124 4.35 -7.93 8.28
N LEU A 125 5.54 -8.45 8.00
CA LEU A 125 5.82 -9.86 7.83
C LEU A 125 6.87 -10.28 8.86
N THR A 126 6.69 -11.44 9.47
CA THR A 126 7.68 -12.07 10.36
C THR A 126 7.81 -13.53 9.98
N GLN A 127 9.04 -13.99 9.72
CA GLN A 127 9.30 -15.42 9.58
C GLN A 127 9.58 -16.02 10.97
N THR A 128 8.64 -16.82 11.50
CA THR A 128 8.74 -17.35 12.87
C THR A 128 9.34 -18.75 12.93
N ALA A 129 9.45 -19.45 11.80
CA ALA A 129 10.15 -20.72 11.68
C ALA A 129 10.75 -20.88 10.28
N GLY A 130 11.80 -21.69 10.17
CA GLY A 130 12.52 -21.94 8.93
C GLY A 130 13.78 -21.09 8.75
N GLY A 131 14.32 -21.10 7.53
CA GLY A 131 15.46 -20.26 7.13
C GLY A 131 15.01 -19.02 6.36
N MET A 132 15.85 -17.97 6.32
CA MET A 132 15.50 -16.67 5.71
C MET A 132 14.93 -16.81 4.30
N ARG A 133 13.81 -16.11 4.04
CA ARG A 133 13.11 -16.11 2.74
C ARG A 133 12.96 -14.73 2.14
N GLN A 134 12.91 -14.69 0.82
CA GLN A 134 12.59 -13.49 0.07
C GLN A 134 11.10 -13.48 -0.27
N TYR A 135 10.40 -12.42 0.12
CA TYR A 135 8.99 -12.22 -0.17
C TYR A 135 8.87 -11.06 -1.15
N LEU A 136 8.35 -11.33 -2.35
CA LEU A 136 7.93 -10.26 -3.25
C LEU A 136 6.58 -9.75 -2.77
N TRP A 137 6.45 -8.44 -2.61
CA TRP A 137 5.20 -7.81 -2.21
C TRP A 137 4.87 -6.62 -3.11
N LYS A 138 3.58 -6.33 -3.24
CA LYS A 138 3.08 -5.17 -4.00
C LYS A 138 1.83 -4.62 -3.33
N TYR A 139 1.83 -3.31 -3.13
CA TYR A 139 0.69 -2.53 -2.65
C TYR A 139 -0.11 -1.93 -3.82
N PHE A 140 -1.43 -1.88 -3.66
CA PHE A 140 -2.35 -1.20 -4.57
C PHE A 140 -3.40 -0.38 -3.81
N GLY A 141 -3.53 0.91 -4.15
CA GLY A 141 -4.59 1.76 -3.62
C GLY A 141 -4.50 3.23 -4.02
N ASP A 142 -5.50 3.99 -3.59
CA ASP A 142 -5.72 5.42 -3.84
C ASP A 142 -5.06 6.30 -2.76
N GLN A 143 -4.55 7.47 -3.16
CA GLN A 143 -3.93 8.45 -2.25
C GLN A 143 -4.94 9.01 -1.25
#